data_AF-A0A7U2I2W5-F1
#
_entry.id   AF-A0A7U2I2W5-F1
#
_cell.length_a   1.000
_cell.length_b   1.000
_cell.length_c   1.000
_cell.angle_alpha   90.00
_cell.angle_beta   90.00
_cell.angle_gamma   90.00
#
_symmetry.space_group_name_H-M   'P 1'
#
loop_
_entity.id
_entity.type
_entity.pdbx_description
1 polymer ?
#
loop_
_entity_poly.entity_id
_entity_poly.type
_entity_poly.pdbx_seq_one_letter_code
_entity_poly.pdbx_strand_id
1 'polypeptide(L)'
;MHTFLDRLSSHALGRMRRLTLLLPPIIDLSLVDGLLDWRLWQASIQVLASKATLPIHSLTVEIGSYWSENEGFDTRAHSTPRILQAYEEEVVRPLLQLRGLKRLFLYVPCPFGRDNEEARLQVEPRLEQMVMGVDYDAYRVGKPYPDGYTRPFLRDEDA
;
A
#
# COMPACT_ATOMS: atom_id res chain seq x y z
N MET A 1 -10.62 8.96 -1.65
CA MET A 1 -9.81 8.51 -2.81
C MET A 1 -10.69 8.21 -4.04
N HIS A 2 -11.57 7.20 -4.01
CA HIS A 2 -12.35 6.77 -5.18
C HIS A 2 -13.10 7.91 -5.89
N THR A 3 -13.89 8.68 -5.14
CA THR A 3 -14.65 9.82 -5.68
C THR A 3 -13.78 10.87 -6.36
N PHE A 4 -12.53 11.04 -5.92
CA PHE A 4 -11.58 11.94 -6.57
C PHE A 4 -11.14 11.38 -7.92
N LEU A 5 -10.66 10.12 -7.95
CA LEU A 5 -10.20 9.47 -9.18
C LEU A 5 -11.31 9.33 -10.21
N ASP A 6 -12.53 9.00 -9.79
CA ASP A 6 -13.64 8.80 -10.72
C ASP A 6 -14.08 10.11 -11.40
N ARG A 7 -14.01 11.23 -10.68
CA ARG A 7 -14.30 12.58 -11.19
C ARG A 7 -13.22 13.13 -12.11
N LEU A 8 -12.02 12.57 -12.11
CA LEU A 8 -10.98 12.99 -13.05
C LEU A 8 -11.32 12.50 -14.46
N SER A 9 -11.18 13.39 -15.44
CA SER A 9 -11.29 13.00 -16.84
C SER A 9 -10.15 12.06 -17.22
N SER A 10 -10.39 11.17 -18.19
CA SER A 10 -9.34 10.27 -18.70
C SER A 10 -8.13 11.04 -19.25
N HIS A 11 -8.33 12.28 -19.71
CA HIS A 11 -7.24 13.14 -20.14
C HIS A 11 -6.36 13.61 -18.97
N ALA A 12 -6.97 13.95 -17.82
CA ALA A 12 -6.23 14.36 -16.62
C ALA A 12 -5.47 13.16 -16.03
N LEU A 13 -6.13 12.00 -15.89
CA LEU A 13 -5.47 10.77 -15.44
C LEU A 13 -4.39 10.32 -16.42
N GLY A 14 -4.63 10.37 -17.72
CA GLY A 14 -3.65 9.99 -18.74
C GLY A 14 -2.38 10.84 -18.75
N ARG A 15 -2.41 12.05 -18.17
CA ARG A 15 -1.25 12.94 -18.04
C ARG A 15 -0.56 12.88 -16.69
N MET A 16 -1.19 12.26 -15.70
CA MET A 16 -0.60 12.09 -14.39
C MET A 16 0.63 11.17 -14.53
N ARG A 17 1.73 11.53 -13.86
CA ARG A 17 2.97 10.73 -13.92
C ARG A 17 3.30 10.09 -12.59
N ARG A 18 2.79 10.67 -11.51
CA ARG A 18 2.99 10.24 -10.14
C ARG A 18 1.67 10.36 -9.40
N LEU A 19 1.32 9.31 -8.68
CA LEU A 19 0.16 9.27 -7.82
C LEU A 19 0.57 8.60 -6.52
N THR A 20 0.34 9.28 -5.40
CA THR A 20 0.50 8.70 -4.06
C THR A 20 -0.90 8.41 -3.51
N LEU A 21 -1.12 7.18 -3.10
CA LEU A 21 -2.34 6.70 -2.47
C LEU A 21 -2.04 6.40 -1.01
N LEU A 22 -2.77 7.05 -0.11
CA LEU A 22 -2.70 6.79 1.32
C LEU A 22 -3.82 5.83 1.69
N LEU A 23 -3.46 4.66 2.20
CA LEU A 23 -4.40 3.70 2.77
C LEU A 23 -4.43 3.85 4.30
N PRO A 24 -5.59 3.71 4.95
CA PRO A 24 -5.70 3.71 6.39
C PRO A 24 -4.90 2.57 7.05
N PRO A 25 -4.74 2.63 8.39
CA PRO A 25 -4.26 1.55 9.24
C PRO A 25 -4.92 0.20 8.97
N ILE A 26 -4.16 -0.88 9.17
CA ILE A 26 -4.71 -2.25 9.27
C ILE A 26 -5.00 -2.52 10.74
N ILE A 27 -6.25 -2.92 11.04
CA ILE A 27 -6.72 -3.27 12.38
C ILE A 27 -6.89 -4.80 12.46
N ASP A 28 -6.33 -5.43 13.49
CA ASP A 28 -6.61 -6.83 13.88
C ASP A 28 -6.60 -7.86 12.72
N LEU A 29 -5.58 -7.75 11.85
CA LEU A 29 -5.29 -8.70 10.75
C LEU A 29 -6.28 -8.69 9.57
N SER A 30 -7.17 -7.69 9.49
CA SER A 30 -8.17 -7.58 8.44
C SER A 30 -8.38 -6.10 8.08
N LEU A 31 -8.23 -5.70 6.81
CA LEU A 31 -8.74 -4.38 6.40
C LEU A 31 -10.27 -4.33 6.40
N VAL A 32 -10.94 -5.46 6.64
CA VAL A 32 -12.38 -5.64 6.40
C VAL A 32 -13.25 -4.96 7.45
N ASP A 33 -12.76 -4.71 8.66
CA ASP A 33 -13.54 -4.05 9.72
C ASP A 33 -13.20 -2.55 9.84
N GLY A 34 -13.72 -1.76 8.89
CA GLY A 34 -14.37 -0.51 9.28
C GLY A 34 -13.84 0.86 8.77
N LEU A 35 -12.70 0.97 8.08
CA LEU A 35 -12.20 2.30 7.65
C LEU A 35 -11.80 2.43 6.17
N LEU A 36 -11.56 1.31 5.51
CA LEU A 36 -11.37 1.22 4.07
C LEU A 36 -12.52 0.38 3.53
N ASP A 37 -13.53 0.99 2.88
CA ASP A 37 -14.42 0.17 2.08
C ASP A 37 -13.55 -0.43 0.96
N TRP A 38 -13.14 -1.68 1.13
CA TRP A 38 -12.27 -2.41 0.22
C TRP A 38 -12.83 -2.38 -1.21
N ARG A 39 -14.16 -2.23 -1.35
CA ARG A 39 -14.83 -2.04 -2.64
C ARG A 39 -14.42 -0.73 -3.28
N LEU A 40 -14.28 0.35 -2.50
CA LEU A 40 -13.77 1.63 -2.98
C LEU A 40 -12.29 1.56 -3.33
N TRP A 41 -11.48 0.79 -2.60
CA TRP A 41 -10.09 0.51 -3.01
C TRP A 41 -10.05 -0.18 -4.37
N GLN A 42 -10.74 -1.31 -4.52
CA GLN A 42 -10.81 -2.05 -5.78
C GLN A 42 -11.37 -1.19 -6.91
N ALA A 43 -12.44 -0.45 -6.68
CA ALA A 43 -13.05 0.45 -7.66
C ALA A 43 -12.09 1.58 -8.06
N SER A 44 -11.29 2.11 -7.13
CA SER A 44 -10.24 3.09 -7.45
C SER A 44 -9.16 2.52 -8.36
N ILE A 45 -8.73 1.29 -8.09
CA ILE A 45 -7.76 0.60 -8.94
C ILE A 45 -8.35 0.30 -10.32
N GLN A 46 -9.62 -0.08 -10.41
CA GLN A 46 -10.31 -0.24 -11.70
C GLN A 46 -10.39 1.07 -12.51
N VAL A 47 -10.62 2.20 -11.84
CA VAL A 47 -10.58 3.52 -12.49
C VAL A 47 -9.18 3.81 -13.04
N LEU A 48 -8.13 3.54 -12.27
CA LEU A 48 -6.74 3.72 -12.76
C LEU A 48 -6.43 2.77 -13.92
N ALA A 49 -6.81 1.49 -13.82
CA ALA A 49 -6.59 0.51 -14.87
C ALA A 49 -7.27 0.90 -16.20
N SER A 50 -8.44 1.53 -16.14
CA SER A 50 -9.24 1.89 -17.32
C SER A 50 -8.93 3.27 -17.89
N LYS A 51 -8.58 4.25 -17.05
CA LYS A 51 -8.44 5.66 -17.46
C LYS A 51 -7.00 6.18 -17.48
N ALA A 52 -6.07 5.55 -16.76
CA ALA A 52 -4.69 6.02 -16.66
C ALA A 52 -3.78 5.44 -17.74
N THR A 53 -2.76 6.20 -18.14
CA THR A 53 -1.72 5.73 -19.08
C THR A 53 -0.60 5.03 -18.30
N LEU A 54 -0.85 3.78 -17.87
CA LEU A 54 0.03 3.05 -16.94
C LEU A 54 1.55 3.07 -17.27
N PRO A 55 2.00 2.97 -18.54
CA PRO A 55 3.43 2.96 -18.89
C PRO A 55 4.22 4.22 -18.52
N ILE A 56 3.54 5.33 -18.25
CA ILE A 56 4.19 6.57 -17.79
C ILE A 56 3.98 6.85 -16.30
N HIS A 57 3.14 6.06 -15.64
CA HIS A 57 2.72 6.26 -14.26
C HIS A 57 3.66 5.55 -13.26
N SER A 58 4.11 6.32 -12.27
CA SER A 58 4.68 5.80 -11.03
C SER A 58 3.63 5.86 -9.94
N LEU A 59 3.26 4.72 -9.38
CA LEU A 59 2.30 4.62 -8.29
C LEU A 59 3.04 4.44 -6.98
N THR A 60 2.67 5.22 -5.97
CA THR A 60 3.12 5.03 -4.60
C THR A 60 1.90 4.71 -3.74
N VAL A 61 1.97 3.65 -2.95
CA VAL A 61 0.94 3.28 -1.98
C VAL A 61 1.60 3.28 -0.61
N GLU A 62 1.10 4.14 0.27
CA GLU A 62 1.54 4.23 1.66
C GLU A 62 0.40 3.74 2.55
N ILE A 63 0.70 2.78 3.41
CA ILE A 63 -0.29 2.16 4.28
C ILE A 63 -0.07 2.69 5.70
N GLY A 64 -1.14 3.16 6.34
CA GLY A 64 -1.10 3.67 7.71
C GLY A 64 -0.69 2.59 8.72
N SER A 65 -0.17 3.00 9.88
CA SER A 65 0.38 2.12 10.92
C SER A 65 -0.53 0.94 11.29
N TYR A 66 0.06 -0.22 11.58
CA TYR A 66 -0.67 -1.38 12.10
C TYR A 66 -1.15 -1.09 13.52
N TRP A 67 -2.41 -1.44 13.81
CA TRP A 67 -3.00 -1.34 15.14
C TRP A 67 -3.73 -2.63 15.49
N SER A 68 -3.74 -3.00 16.77
CA SER A 68 -4.51 -4.13 17.29
C SER A 68 -5.25 -3.64 18.51
N GLU A 69 -6.57 -3.82 18.55
CA GLU A 69 -7.39 -3.45 19.70
C GLU A 69 -7.11 -4.35 20.91
N ASN A 70 -6.47 -5.50 20.67
CA ASN A 70 -6.09 -6.43 21.70
C ASN A 70 -4.64 -6.15 22.15
N GLU A 71 -4.48 -5.48 23.30
CA GLU A 71 -3.19 -5.18 23.97
C GLU A 71 -2.30 -6.43 24.31
N GLY A 72 -2.66 -7.62 23.87
CA GLY A 72 -1.94 -8.87 24.12
C GLY A 72 -1.39 -9.57 22.87
N PHE A 73 -1.42 -8.94 21.69
CA PHE A 73 -0.86 -9.57 20.49
C PHE A 73 0.66 -9.61 20.57
N ASP A 74 1.19 -10.76 20.99
CA ASP A 74 2.63 -11.05 20.97
C ASP A 74 3.10 -10.98 19.51
N THR A 75 3.72 -9.86 19.15
CA THR A 75 4.19 -9.52 17.79
C THR A 75 5.40 -10.35 17.37
N ARG A 76 5.81 -11.29 18.20
CA ARG A 76 6.98 -12.16 18.01
C ARG A 76 6.53 -13.50 17.43
N ALA A 77 6.77 -13.65 16.13
CA ALA A 77 6.91 -14.90 15.38
C ALA A 77 5.67 -15.58 14.75
N HIS A 78 4.44 -15.40 15.24
CA HIS A 78 3.28 -16.19 14.73
C HIS A 78 2.29 -15.41 13.85
N SER A 79 2.38 -14.09 13.81
CA SER A 79 1.47 -13.21 13.06
C SER A 79 2.01 -12.77 11.70
N THR A 80 3.31 -12.90 11.44
CA THR A 80 3.96 -12.50 10.17
C THR A 80 3.33 -13.11 8.92
N PRO A 81 3.02 -14.43 8.85
CA PRO A 81 2.46 -15.01 7.63
C PRO A 81 1.03 -14.54 7.34
N ARG A 82 0.21 -14.35 8.38
CA ARG A 82 -1.17 -13.89 8.22
C ARG A 82 -1.26 -12.42 7.82
N ILE A 83 -0.42 -11.57 8.41
CA ILE A 83 -0.32 -10.16 8.03
C ILE A 83 0.17 -10.04 6.59
N LEU A 84 1.18 -10.81 6.21
CA LEU A 84 1.65 -10.85 4.83
C LEU A 84 0.54 -11.29 3.88
N GLN A 85 -0.21 -12.33 4.24
CA GLN A 85 -1.34 -12.80 3.44
C GLN A 85 -2.40 -11.71 3.27
N ALA A 86 -2.71 -10.92 4.31
CA ALA A 86 -3.63 -9.79 4.20
C ALA A 86 -3.12 -8.72 3.21
N TYR A 87 -1.83 -8.36 3.24
CA TYR A 87 -1.26 -7.46 2.24
C TYR A 87 -1.34 -8.03 0.82
N GLU A 88 -1.02 -9.31 0.66
CA GLU A 88 -1.06 -9.99 -0.64
C GLU A 88 -2.48 -10.00 -1.22
N GLU A 89 -3.48 -10.37 -0.42
CA GLU A 89 -4.87 -10.55 -0.84
C GLU A 89 -5.63 -9.23 -0.98
N GLU A 90 -5.43 -8.29 -0.06
CA GLU A 90 -6.30 -7.12 0.06
C GLU A 90 -5.68 -5.88 -0.60
N VAL A 91 -4.37 -5.73 -0.53
CA VAL A 91 -3.66 -4.57 -1.10
C VAL A 91 -3.08 -4.89 -2.47
N VAL A 92 -2.34 -5.99 -2.60
CA VAL A 92 -1.60 -6.33 -3.83
C VAL A 92 -2.53 -6.91 -4.89
N ARG A 93 -3.45 -7.80 -4.54
CA ARG A 93 -4.31 -8.47 -5.53
C ARG A 93 -5.07 -7.50 -6.44
N PRO A 94 -5.67 -6.40 -5.95
CA PRO A 94 -6.28 -5.41 -6.82
C PRO A 94 -5.28 -4.75 -7.78
N LEU A 95 -4.05 -4.45 -7.30
CA LEU A 95 -2.99 -3.80 -8.08
C LEU A 95 -2.52 -4.63 -9.28
N LEU A 96 -2.74 -5.95 -9.29
CA LEU A 96 -2.43 -6.82 -10.43
C LEU A 96 -3.16 -6.42 -11.72
N GLN A 97 -4.23 -5.63 -11.61
CA GLN A 97 -4.94 -5.05 -12.75
C GLN A 97 -4.14 -3.93 -13.45
N LEU A 98 -3.16 -3.32 -12.76
CA LEU A 98 -2.36 -2.21 -13.26
C LEU A 98 -1.14 -2.68 -14.07
N ARG A 99 -1.36 -3.64 -14.99
CA ARG A 99 -0.29 -4.18 -15.82
C ARG A 99 0.32 -3.10 -16.71
N GLY A 100 1.65 -3.03 -16.72
CA GLY A 100 2.38 -2.02 -17.49
C GLY A 100 2.56 -0.70 -16.78
N LEU A 101 2.35 -0.62 -15.46
CA LEU A 101 2.86 0.49 -14.65
C LEU A 101 4.35 0.72 -14.91
N LYS A 102 4.80 1.98 -14.88
CA LYS A 102 6.23 2.30 -14.98
C LYS A 102 6.97 1.90 -13.71
N ARG A 103 6.39 2.22 -12.55
CA ARG A 103 6.95 1.99 -11.22
C ARG A 103 5.83 1.79 -10.20
N LEU A 104 6.09 0.96 -9.20
CA LEU A 104 5.25 0.77 -8.03
C LEU A 104 6.13 0.84 -6.79
N PHE A 105 5.77 1.70 -5.85
CA PHE A 105 6.39 1.78 -4.54
C PHE A 105 5.35 1.48 -3.48
N LEU A 106 5.55 0.41 -2.71
CA LEU A 106 4.69 0.04 -1.59
C LEU A 106 5.41 0.32 -0.29
N TYR A 107 4.80 1.14 0.58
CA TYR A 107 5.27 1.34 1.94
C TYR A 107 4.29 0.67 2.88
N VAL A 108 4.73 -0.42 3.49
CA VAL A 108 3.92 -1.18 4.45
C VAL A 108 4.31 -0.77 5.87
N PRO A 109 3.35 -0.57 6.78
CA PRO A 109 3.66 -0.35 8.18
C PRO A 109 4.25 -1.64 8.75
N CYS A 110 5.32 -1.50 9.54
CA CYS A 110 5.84 -2.64 10.28
C CYS A 110 4.86 -3.01 11.40
N PRO A 111 4.34 -4.24 11.46
CA PRO A 111 3.71 -4.77 12.68
C PRO A 111 4.74 -5.10 13.78
N PHE A 112 6.01 -4.70 13.61
CA PHE A 112 7.16 -5.24 14.33
C PHE A 112 7.96 -4.20 15.14
N GLY A 113 7.42 -2.98 15.29
CA GLY A 113 8.13 -1.87 15.92
C GLY A 113 9.19 -1.22 15.03
N ARG A 114 9.82 -0.15 15.53
CA ARG A 114 10.91 0.57 14.85
C ARG A 114 12.14 -0.31 14.56
N ASP A 115 12.26 -1.43 15.26
CA ASP A 115 13.48 -2.25 15.28
C ASP A 115 13.50 -3.37 14.22
N ASN A 116 12.45 -3.50 13.40
CA ASN A 116 12.35 -4.59 12.41
C ASN A 116 12.30 -4.07 10.97
N GLU A 117 13.18 -3.12 10.68
CA GLU A 117 13.45 -2.63 9.33
C GLU A 117 13.81 -3.77 8.36
N GLU A 118 14.47 -4.81 8.85
CA GLU A 118 14.83 -6.00 8.07
C GLU A 118 13.59 -6.73 7.53
N ALA A 119 12.54 -6.90 8.33
CA ALA A 119 11.30 -7.51 7.86
C ALA A 119 10.61 -6.65 6.78
N ARG A 120 10.64 -5.32 6.92
CA ARG A 120 10.11 -4.40 5.89
C ARG A 120 10.88 -4.55 4.57
N LEU A 121 12.21 -4.58 4.65
CA LEU A 121 13.09 -4.75 3.49
C LEU A 121 12.88 -6.10 2.78
N GLN A 122 12.26 -7.08 3.42
CA GLN A 122 11.87 -8.34 2.78
C GLN A 122 10.43 -8.32 2.24
N VAL A 123 9.50 -7.69 2.96
CA VAL A 123 8.07 -7.68 2.60
C VAL A 123 7.79 -6.73 1.44
N GLU A 124 8.26 -5.49 1.47
CA GLU A 124 7.94 -4.52 0.42
C GLU A 124 8.40 -4.99 -0.98
N PRO A 125 9.65 -5.45 -1.17
CA PRO A 125 10.09 -5.90 -2.48
C PRO A 125 9.29 -7.09 -2.98
N ARG A 126 8.95 -8.04 -2.08
CA ARG A 126 8.10 -9.20 -2.43
C ARG A 126 6.75 -8.75 -2.98
N LEU A 127 6.06 -7.85 -2.27
CA LEU A 127 4.74 -7.36 -2.68
C LEU A 127 4.80 -6.55 -3.98
N GLU A 128 5.85 -5.75 -4.17
CA GLU A 128 6.07 -4.98 -5.40
C GLU A 128 6.34 -5.90 -6.59
N GLN A 129 7.16 -6.94 -6.41
CA GLN A 129 7.49 -7.93 -7.43
C GLN A 129 6.27 -8.76 -7.86
N MET A 130 5.32 -9.01 -6.97
CA MET A 130 4.06 -9.67 -7.33
C MET A 130 3.28 -8.88 -8.39
N VAL A 131 3.36 -7.55 -8.38
CA VAL A 131 2.67 -6.68 -9.35
C VAL A 131 3.54 -6.40 -10.58
N MET A 132 4.82 -6.08 -10.36
CA MET A 132 5.71 -5.54 -11.38
C MET A 132 6.57 -6.60 -12.07
N GLY A 133 6.65 -7.80 -11.52
CA GLY A 133 7.50 -8.90 -11.99
C GLY A 133 8.71 -9.17 -11.09
N VAL A 134 9.24 -10.39 -11.16
CA VAL A 134 10.32 -10.89 -10.29
C VAL A 134 11.61 -10.08 -10.37
N ASP A 135 11.91 -9.50 -11.53
CA ASP A 135 13.12 -8.69 -11.75
C ASP A 135 12.96 -7.23 -11.29
N TYR A 136 11.80 -6.87 -10.74
CA TYR A 136 11.54 -5.53 -10.26
C TYR A 136 12.24 -5.29 -8.92
N ASP A 137 12.96 -4.16 -8.85
CA ASP A 137 13.60 -3.67 -7.64
C ASP A 137 13.29 -2.17 -7.51
N ALA A 138 12.42 -1.85 -6.55
CA ALA A 138 11.96 -0.50 -6.34
C ALA A 138 13.10 0.46 -5.93
N TYR A 139 14.03 0.01 -5.08
CA TYR A 139 15.15 0.82 -4.63
C TYR A 139 16.11 1.15 -5.78
N ARG A 140 16.39 0.18 -6.67
CA ARG A 140 17.19 0.43 -7.88
C ARG A 140 16.54 1.42 -8.84
N VAL A 141 15.21 1.48 -8.91
CA VAL A 141 14.49 2.43 -9.76
C VAL A 141 14.16 3.76 -9.04
N GLY A 142 14.72 3.96 -7.85
CA GLY A 142 14.69 5.22 -7.11
C GLY A 142 13.53 5.36 -6.14
N LYS A 143 13.10 4.26 -5.49
CA LYS A 143 12.21 4.33 -4.33
C LYS A 143 12.89 5.18 -3.24
N PRO A 144 12.28 6.30 -2.83
CA PRO A 144 12.83 7.10 -1.76
C PRO A 144 12.85 6.31 -0.45
N TYR A 145 13.80 6.62 0.43
CA TYR A 145 13.70 6.11 1.79
C TYR A 145 12.45 6.71 2.43
N PRO A 146 11.67 5.91 3.16
CA PRO A 146 10.51 6.42 3.87
C PRO A 146 10.99 7.45 4.89
N ASP A 147 10.67 8.71 4.61
CA ASP A 147 10.98 9.91 5.38
C ASP A 147 10.09 9.97 6.63
N GLY A 148 10.26 9.03 7.56
CA GLY A 148 9.50 8.99 8.82
C GLY A 148 7.99 8.72 8.68
N TYR A 149 7.51 8.35 7.50
CA TYR A 149 6.10 8.33 7.07
C TYR A 149 5.21 7.18 7.57
N THR A 150 5.46 6.60 8.74
CA THR A 150 4.44 5.82 9.48
C THR A 150 3.60 6.70 10.42
N ARG A 151 3.25 7.93 10.00
CA ARG A 151 2.34 8.80 10.75
C ARG A 151 1.42 9.68 9.87
N PRO A 152 0.54 9.14 9.01
CA PRO A 152 -0.64 9.90 8.59
C PRO A 152 -1.77 9.83 9.64
N PHE A 153 -1.70 8.91 10.61
CA PHE A 153 -2.75 8.68 11.61
C PHE A 153 -2.17 8.39 13.00
N LEU A 154 -1.26 9.24 13.49
CA LEU A 154 -1.24 9.39 14.94
C LEU A 154 -2.57 10.03 15.33
N ARG A 155 -3.34 9.34 16.17
CA ARG A 155 -4.21 10.07 17.08
C ARG A 155 -3.29 10.95 17.94
N ASP A 156 -3.71 12.20 18.14
CA ASP A 156 -3.20 13.02 19.24
C ASP A 156 -3.51 12.27 20.54
N GLU A 157 -2.62 11.41 20.98
CA GLU A 157 -2.65 10.88 22.34
C GLU A 157 -1.30 11.24 22.99
N ASP A 158 -1.40 12.22 23.90
CA ASP A 158 -0.47 12.67 24.93
C ASP A 158 0.41 13.91 24.65
N ALA A 159 -0.26 15.07 24.69
CA ALA A 159 0.22 16.29 25.36
C ALA A 159 -0.28 16.31 26.81
#